data_AF-A0A194Q7Q2-F1
#
_entry.id   AF-A0A194Q7Q2-F1
#
_cell.length_a   1.000
_cell.length_b   1.000
_cell.length_c   1.000
_cell.angle_alpha   90.00
_cell.angle_beta   90.00
_cell.angle_gamma   90.00
#
_symmetry.space_group_name_H-M   'P 1'
#
loop_
_entity.id
_entity.type
_entity.pdbx_description
1 polymer ?
#
loop_
_entity_poly.entity_id
_entity_poly.type
_entity_poly.pdbx_seq_one_letter_code
_entity_poly.pdbx_strand_id
1 'polypeptide(L)' 'MLQYRGYPFTGAVLRPDGLVRWRCTRRGSYGCNVWIEVNDQLQVLSHHNHHTHAPQRYVMIENGLYIRM' A
#
# COMPACT_ATOMS: atom_id res chain seq x y z
N MET A 1 -7.59 0.64 4.04
CA MET A 1 -6.60 0.73 2.93
C MET A 1 -5.41 1.51 3.45
N LEU A 2 -4.18 1.07 3.19
CA LEU A 2 -2.96 1.72 3.64
C LEU A 2 -2.29 2.43 2.46
N GLN A 3 -1.85 3.68 2.63
CA GLN A 3 -1.10 4.42 1.61
C GLN A 3 0.38 4.48 2.00
N TYR A 4 1.26 4.08 1.08
CA TYR A 4 2.70 4.16 1.29
C TYR A 4 3.40 4.51 -0.02
N ARG A 5 4.21 5.59 0.00
CA ARG A 5 4.98 6.08 -1.17
C ARG A 5 4.15 6.23 -2.46
N GLY A 6 2.90 6.69 -2.33
CA GLY A 6 1.99 6.91 -3.48
C GLY A 6 1.29 5.66 -4.02
N TYR A 7 1.45 4.51 -3.34
CA TYR A 7 0.79 3.26 -3.69
C TYR A 7 -0.17 2.82 -2.60
N PRO A 8 -1.41 2.41 -2.95
CA PRO A 8 -2.32 1.84 -1.99
C PRO A 8 -2.15 0.33 -1.84
N PHE A 9 -2.20 -0.09 -0.59
CA PHE A 9 -2.13 -1.46 -0.14
C PHE A 9 -3.42 -1.89 0.57
N THR A 10 -3.76 -3.17 0.43
CA THR A 10 -4.96 -3.80 1.00
C THR A 10 -4.65 -5.22 1.46
N GLY A 11 -5.65 -5.89 2.05
CA GLY A 11 -5.55 -7.29 2.46
C GLY A 11 -4.53 -7.48 3.57
N ALA A 12 -4.71 -6.74 4.67
CA ALA A 12 -3.93 -6.89 5.89
C ALA A 12 -4.01 -8.33 6.40
N VAL A 13 -2.85 -8.94 6.65
CA VAL A 13 -2.75 -10.27 7.26
C VAL A 13 -1.74 -10.21 8.39
N LEU A 14 -2.21 -10.45 9.62
CA LEU A 14 -1.33 -10.60 10.78
C LEU A 14 -0.51 -11.89 10.63
N ARG A 15 0.80 -11.77 10.82
CA ARG A 15 1.75 -12.88 10.78
C ARG A 15 2.10 -13.34 12.20
N PRO A 16 2.62 -14.58 12.36
CA PRO A 16 3.01 -15.10 13.68
C PRO A 16 4.13 -14.30 14.38
N ASP A 17 4.93 -13.55 13.62
CA ASP A 17 5.99 -12.66 14.13
C ASP A 17 5.45 -11.31 14.63
N GLY A 18 4.12 -11.11 14.64
CA GLY A 18 3.46 -9.88 15.08
C GLY A 18 3.37 -8.80 13.99
N LEU A 19 3.96 -9.02 12.81
CA LEU A 19 3.91 -8.06 11.72
C LEU A 19 2.63 -8.20 10.90
N VAL A 20 2.15 -7.10 10.34
CA VAL A 20 1.03 -7.11 9.40
C VAL A 20 1.55 -6.99 7.98
N ARG A 21 1.30 -8.03 7.18
CA ARG A 21 1.59 -7.99 5.74
C ARG A 21 0.45 -7.29 5.00
N TRP A 22 0.82 -6.35 4.14
CA TRP A 22 -0.10 -5.66 3.22
C TRP A 22 0.33 -5.86 1.78
N ARG A 23 -0.62 -5.98 0.84
CA ARG A 23 -0.34 -6.20 -0.59
C ARG A 23 -0.83 -5.04 -1.45
N CYS A 24 -0.12 -4.75 -2.55
CA CYS A 24 -0.55 -3.71 -3.48
C CYS A 24 -1.96 -4.02 -4.04
N THR A 25 -2.82 -3.00 -4.06
CA THR A 25 -4.19 -3.11 -4.58
C THR A 25 -4.28 -3.47 -6.06
N ARG A 26 -3.22 -3.21 -6.84
CA ARG A 26 -3.16 -3.47 -8.28
C ARG A 26 -2.72 -4.90 -8.64
N ARG A 27 -2.63 -5.82 -7.67
CA ARG A 27 -2.28 -7.23 -7.92
C ARG A 27 -3.14 -7.89 -8.99
N GLY A 28 -4.45 -7.68 -8.93
CA GLY A 28 -5.39 -8.28 -9.90
C GLY A 28 -5.42 -7.58 -11.26
N SER A 29 -5.18 -6.27 -11.32
CA SER A 29 -5.33 -5.47 -12.56
C SER A 29 -4.03 -5.25 -13.32
N TYR A 30 -2.88 -5.24 -12.64
CA TYR A 30 -1.56 -4.95 -13.23
C TYR A 30 -0.53 -6.05 -12.94
N GLY A 31 -0.95 -7.20 -12.40
CA GLY A 31 -0.03 -8.26 -11.96
C GLY A 31 0.96 -7.81 -10.88
N CYS A 32 0.66 -6.72 -10.17
CA CYS A 32 1.57 -6.12 -9.21
C CYS A 32 1.68 -6.96 -7.94
N ASN A 33 2.84 -7.59 -7.73
CA ASN A 33 3.07 -8.49 -6.60
C ASN A 33 3.81 -7.84 -5.43
N VAL A 34 3.84 -6.51 -5.35
CA VAL A 34 4.46 -5.78 -4.22
C VAL A 34 3.69 -6.02 -2.94
N TRP A 35 4.43 -6.21 -1.85
CA TRP A 35 3.90 -6.29 -0.50
C TRP A 35 4.89 -5.70 0.50
N ILE A 36 4.37 -5.26 1.64
CA ILE A 36 5.13 -4.64 2.73
C ILE A 36 4.76 -5.31 4.05
N GLU A 37 5.64 -5.20 5.05
CA GLU A 37 5.33 -5.54 6.44
C GLU A 37 5.40 -4.30 7.31
N VAL A 38 4.43 -4.23 8.21
CA VAL A 38 4.18 -3.08 9.05
C VAL A 38 4.08 -3.57 10.50
N ASN A 39 4.73 -2.88 11.43
CA ASN A 39 4.59 -3.17 12.86
C ASN A 39 3.33 -2.53 13.46
N ASP A 40 3.11 -2.74 14.75
CA ASP A 40 1.99 -2.20 15.52
C ASP A 40 2.03 -0.67 15.67
N GLN A 41 3.19 -0.02 15.47
CA GLN A 41 3.32 1.44 15.39
C GLN A 41 3.16 2.01 13.97
N LEU A 42 2.63 1.22 13.02
CA LEU A 42 2.44 1.62 11.62
C LEU A 42 3.73 1.98 10.86
N GLN A 43 4.88 1.49 11.32
CA GLN A 43 6.15 1.66 10.63
C GLN A 43 6.37 0.54 9.62
N VAL A 44 6.74 0.90 8.40
CA VAL A 44 7.10 -0.06 7.36
C VAL A 44 8.50 -0.60 7.63
N LEU A 45 8.60 -1.89 7.95
CA LEU A 45 9.88 -2.55 8.24
C LEU A 45 10.51 -3.18 6.99
N SER A 46 9.68 -3.61 6.04
CA SER A 46 10.14 -4.26 4.83
C SER A 46 9.29 -3.89 3.61
N HIS A 47 9.92 -3.86 2.44
CA HIS A 47 9.26 -3.60 1.16
C HIS A 47 9.78 -4.58 0.11
N HIS A 48 8.88 -5.40 -0.42
CA HIS A 48 9.24 -6.53 -1.28
C HIS A 48 8.70 -6.35 -2.70
N ASN A 49 9.51 -6.78 -3.67
CA ASN A 49 9.27 -6.66 -5.12
C ASN A 49 9.23 -5.19 -5.61
N HIS A 50 9.02 -5.03 -6.92
CA HIS A 50 8.93 -3.74 -7.60
C HIS A 50 7.54 -3.55 -8.19
N HIS A 51 7.05 -2.31 -8.17
CA HIS A 51 5.78 -1.97 -8.79
C HIS A 51 5.89 -2.07 -10.31
N THR A 52 4.91 -2.71 -10.94
CA THR A 52 4.78 -2.85 -12.40
C THR A 52 3.92 -1.76 -13.03
N HIS A 53 3.56 -0.74 -12.25
CA HIS A 53 2.68 0.34 -12.65
C HIS A 53 3.09 1.63 -11.93
N ALA A 54 2.69 2.77 -12.48
CA ALA A 54 2.92 4.06 -11.85
C ALA A 54 2.14 4.21 -10.52
N PRO A 55 2.60 5.09 -9.61
CA PRO A 55 1.84 5.47 -8.42
C PRO A 55 0.45 6.01 -8.76
N GLN A 56 -0.48 5.91 -7.82
CA GLN A 56 -1.80 6.53 -7.99
C GLN A 56 -1.67 8.04 -7.84
N ARG A 57 -2.27 8.78 -8.78
CA ARG A 57 -2.36 10.23 -8.71
C ARG A 57 -3.54 10.62 -7.85
N TYR A 58 -3.25 11.30 -6.75
CA TYR A 58 -4.25 11.94 -5.91
C TYR A 58 -4.17 13.45 -6.09
N VAL A 59 -5.32 14.09 -6.28
CA VAL A 59 -5.42 15.55 -6.24
C VAL A 59 -6.09 15.92 -4.92
N MET A 60 -5.43 16.77 -4.15
CA MET A 60 -6.02 17.41 -2.98
C MET A 60 -6.96 18.49 -3.47
N ILE A 61 -8.23 18.42 -3.08
CA ILE A 61 -9.21 19.47 -3.32
C ILE A 61 -9.39 20.31 -2.05
N GLU A 62 -10.07 21.46 -2.17
CA GLU A 62 -10.38 22.30 -1.01
C GLU A 62 -11.03 21.46 0.10
N ASN A 63 -10.60 21.71 1.35
CA ASN A 63 -11.00 21.02 2.58
C ASN A 63 -10.27 19.71 2.92
N GLY A 64 -9.11 19.42 2.31
CA GLY A 64 -8.25 18.29 2.71
C GLY A 64 -8.75 16.92 2.25
N LEU A 65 -9.72 16.90 1.34
CA LEU A 65 -10.19 15.70 0.67
C LEU A 65 -9.25 15.35 -0.51
N TYR A 66 -9.03 14.06 -0.72
CA TYR A 66 -8.21 13.56 -1.83
C TYR A 66 -9.07 12.75 -2.79
N ILE A 67 -9.06 13.15 -4.06
CA ILE A 67 -9.73 12.41 -5.15
C ILE A 67 -8.67 11.61 -5.89
N ARG A 68 -8.95 10.31 -6.10
CA ARG A 68 -8.15 9.45 -6.97
C ARG A 68 -8.50 9.75 -8.43
N MET A 69 -7.50 10.13 -9.22
CA MET A 69 -7.61 10.31 -10.67
C MET A 69 -7.45 8.99 -11.43
#